data_AF-A0A351KTQ8-F1
#
_entry.id   AF-A0A351KTQ8-F1
#
_cell.length_a   1.000
_cell.length_b   1.000
_cell.length_c   1.000
_cell.angle_alpha   90.00
_cell.angle_beta   90.00
_cell.angle_gamma   90.00
#
_symmetry.space_group_name_H-M   'P 1'
#
loop_
_entity.id
_entity.type
_entity.pdbx_description
1 polymer ?
#
loop_
_entity_poly.entity_id
_entity_poly.type
_entity_poly.pdbx_seq_one_letter_code
_entity_poly.pdbx_strand_id
1 'polypeptide(L)' 'VIELKRGEMPEVILNNLYQQTAMQNVFGINMVALIDGRPRCLNLREILAAFIDHRREVVTRRTQFDL' A
#
# COMPACT_ATOMS: atom_id res chain seq x y z
N VAL A 1 17.65 -19.37 -14.93
CA VAL A 1 16.80 -20.40 -15.60
C VAL A 1 16.77 -21.61 -14.69
N ILE A 2 15.58 -22.13 -14.36
CA ILE A 2 15.43 -23.37 -13.56
C ILE A 2 15.17 -24.51 -14.53
N GLU A 3 16.09 -25.46 -14.62
CA GLU A 3 15.93 -26.64 -15.47
C GLU A 3 15.10 -27.70 -14.74
N LEU A 4 14.11 -28.26 -15.44
CA LEU A 4 13.23 -29.30 -14.91
C LEU A 4 13.72 -30.69 -15.35
N LYS A 5 13.50 -31.68 -14.49
CA LYS A 5 13.74 -33.08 -14.85
C LYS A 5 12.75 -33.53 -15.93
N ARG A 6 13.20 -34.45 -16.80
CA ARG A 6 12.34 -35.01 -17.86
C ARG A 6 11.15 -35.74 -17.26
N GLY A 7 9.95 -35.46 -17.78
CA GLY A 7 8.70 -36.08 -17.34
C GLY A 7 7.92 -35.29 -16.28
N GLU A 8 8.50 -34.23 -15.73
CA GLU A 8 7.81 -33.34 -14.80
C GLU A 8 6.88 -32.38 -15.54
N MET A 9 5.73 -32.08 -14.93
CA MET A 9 4.79 -31.06 -15.44
C MET A 9 5.21 -29.66 -14.95
N PRO A 10 5.64 -28.75 -15.84
CA PRO A 10 6.16 -27.44 -15.43
C PRO A 10 5.17 -26.59 -14.63
N GLU A 11 3.88 -26.68 -14.95
CA GLU A 11 2.81 -25.93 -14.25
C GLU A 11 2.67 -26.35 -12.79
N VAL A 12 2.79 -27.64 -12.50
CA VAL A 12 2.72 -28.17 -11.12
C VAL A 12 3.92 -27.70 -10.31
N ILE A 13 5.12 -27.78 -10.91
CA ILE A 13 6.34 -27.31 -10.24
C ILE A 13 6.28 -25.80 -10.01
N LEU A 14 5.78 -25.01 -10.97
CA LEU A 14 5.60 -23.56 -10.81
C LEU A 14 4.62 -23.23 -9.67
N ASN A 15 3.51 -23.95 -9.57
CA ASN A 15 2.54 -23.76 -8.46
C ASN A 15 3.17 -24.09 -7.10
N ASN A 16 3.92 -25.20 -7.02
CA ASN A 16 4.64 -25.56 -5.79
C ASN A 16 5.69 -24.50 -5.43
N LEU A 17 6.37 -23.95 -6.43
CA LEU A 17 7.34 -22.88 -6.29
C LEU A 17 6.70 -21.58 -5.79
N TYR A 18 5.50 -21.22 -6.25
CA TYR A 18 4.74 -20.11 -5.70
C TYR A 18 4.32 -20.34 -4.24
N GLN A 19 3.99 -21.57 -3.86
CA GLN A 19 3.55 -21.89 -2.49
C GLN A 19 4.70 -21.99 -1.48
N GLN A 20 5.86 -22.51 -1.89
CA GLN A 20 6.95 -22.90 -0.99
C GLN A 20 8.12 -21.91 -0.99
N THR A 21 8.09 -20.90 -1.86
CA THR A 21 9.16 -19.89 -1.96
C THR A 21 8.59 -18.48 -1.97
N ALA A 22 9.46 -17.48 -1.81
CA ALA A 22 9.10 -16.07 -1.86
C ALA A 22 8.73 -15.55 -3.28
N MET A 23 8.57 -16.43 -4.28
CA MET A 23 8.16 -16.01 -5.63
C MET A 23 6.74 -15.45 -5.70
N GLN A 24 5.87 -15.83 -4.76
CA GLN A 24 4.55 -15.22 -4.59
C GLN A 24 4.33 -14.91 -3.11
N ASN A 25 4.26 -13.63 -2.78
CA ASN A 25 4.05 -13.16 -1.42
C ASN A 25 2.83 -12.23 -1.34
N VAL A 26 2.14 -12.28 -0.20
CA VAL A 26 1.07 -11.33 0.13
C VAL A 26 1.68 -10.15 0.89
N PHE A 27 1.33 -8.94 0.49
CA PHE A 27 1.61 -7.75 1.28
C PHE A 27 0.34 -7.33 2.03
N GLY A 28 0.35 -7.48 3.36
CA GLY A 28 -0.76 -7.06 4.21
C GLY A 28 -0.80 -5.54 4.35
N ILE A 29 -1.66 -4.88 3.58
CA ILE A 29 -1.83 -3.43 3.66
C ILE A 29 -2.63 -3.08 4.92
N ASN A 30 -2.09 -2.18 5.74
CA ASN A 30 -2.82 -1.58 6.87
C ASN A 30 -2.70 -0.05 6.84
N MET A 31 -3.78 0.63 6.44
CA MET A 31 -3.81 2.09 6.30
C MET A 31 -4.19 2.74 7.64
N VAL A 32 -3.21 2.91 8.53
CA VAL A 32 -3.38 3.59 9.83
C VAL A 32 -2.60 4.88 9.85
N ALA A 33 -3.25 5.97 10.27
CA ALA A 33 -2.60 7.26 10.48
C ALA A 33 -3.18 7.98 11.71
N LEU A 34 -2.54 9.08 12.11
CA LEU A 34 -3.05 9.97 13.15
C LEU A 34 -3.99 11.00 12.53
N ILE A 35 -5.20 11.11 13.07
CA ILE A 35 -6.11 12.24 12.84
C ILE A 35 -6.34 12.89 14.20
N ASP A 36 -6.05 14.18 14.32
CA ASP A 36 -6.17 14.95 15.56
C ASP A 36 -5.43 14.29 16.75
N GLY A 37 -4.26 13.72 16.47
CA GLY A 37 -3.41 13.05 17.48
C GLY A 37 -3.88 11.66 17.90
N ARG A 38 -4.94 11.11 17.29
CA ARG A 38 -5.45 9.77 17.61
C ARG A 38 -5.26 8.79 16.43
N PRO A 39 -4.82 7.55 16.68
CA PRO A 39 -4.66 6.56 15.63
C PRO A 39 -6.02 6.13 15.09
N ARG A 40 -6.16 6.12 13.77
CA ARG A 40 -7.36 5.67 13.05
C ARG A 40 -6.96 4.84 11.85
N CYS A 41 -7.68 3.74 11.62
CA CYS A 41 -7.70 3.08 10.32
C CYS A 41 -8.50 3.95 9.35
N LEU A 42 -7.93 4.25 8.19
CA LEU A 42 -8.52 5.15 7.21
C LEU A 42 -8.72 4.41 5.89
N ASN A 43 -9.85 4.68 5.25
CA ASN A 43 -10.05 4.33 3.85
C ASN A 43 -9.47 5.42 2.92
N LEU A 44 -9.41 5.12 1.62
CA LEU A 44 -8.86 6.03 0.61
C LEU A 44 -9.56 7.40 0.60
N ARG A 45 -10.89 7.43 0.76
CA ARG A 45 -11.66 8.68 0.76
C ARG A 45 -11.29 9.56 1.95
N GLU A 46 -11.14 8.98 3.13
CA GLU A 46 -10.76 9.71 4.34
C GLU A 46 -9.35 10.30 4.23
N ILE A 47 -8.41 9.54 3.66
CA ILE A 47 -7.04 10.02 3.41
C ILE A 47 -7.06 11.22 2.46
N LEU A 48 -7.80 11.13 1.35
CA LEU A 48 -7.92 12.22 0.38
C LEU A 48 -8.60 13.46 0.98
N ALA A 49 -9.64 13.27 1.79
CA ALA A 49 -10.32 14.36 2.49
C ALA A 49 -9.35 15.09 3.44
N ALA A 50 -8.63 14.34 4.29
CA ALA A 50 -7.65 14.90 5.22
C ALA A 50 -6.55 15.68 4.48
N PHE A 51 -6.08 15.17 3.34
CA PHE A 51 -5.10 15.87 2.50
C PHE A 51 -5.63 17.19 1.94
N ILE A 52 -6.86 17.20 1.43
CA ILE A 52 -7.48 18.41 0.87
C ILE A 52 -7.69 19.47 1.96
N ASP A 53 -8.17 19.06 3.15
CA ASP A 53 -8.41 19.97 4.27
C ASP A 53 -7.10 20.60 4.76
N HIS A 54 -6.05 19.80 4.91
CA HIS A 54 -4.72 20.32 5.23
C HIS A 54 -4.21 21.29 4.16
N ARG A 55 -4.43 20.99 2.87
CA ARG A 55 -3.99 21.87 1.78
C ARG A 55 -4.71 23.21 1.79
N ARG A 56 -6.02 23.23 2.09
CA ARG A 56 -6.79 24.47 2.25
C ARG A 56 -6.23 25.33 3.37
N GLU A 57 -6.00 24.73 4.55
CA GLU A 57 -5.43 25.42 5.71
C GLU A 57 -4.07 26.05 5.39
N VAL A 58 -3.17 25.29 4.77
CA VAL A 58 -1.83 25.77 4.39
C VAL A 58 -1.92 26.95 3.42
N VAL A 59 -2.78 26.87 2.40
CA VAL A 59 -2.93 27.95 1.43
C VAL A 59 -3.52 29.19 2.10
N THR A 60 -4.56 29.05 2.92
CA THR A 60 -5.16 30.17 3.67
C THR A 60 -4.14 30.87 4.57
N ARG A 61 -3.36 30.10 5.35
CA ARG A 61 -2.32 30.68 6.24
C ARG A 61 -1.25 31.41 5.46
N ARG A 62 -0.79 30.85 4.34
CA ARG A 62 0.20 31.51 3.48
C ARG A 62 -0.34 32.82 2.92
N THR A 63 -1.56 32.80 2.39
CA THR A 63 -2.19 34.02 1.86
C THR A 63 -2.41 35.08 2.93
N GLN A 64 -2.75 34.71 4.17
CA GLN A 64 -2.86 35.65 5.29
C GLN A 64 -1.52 36.22 5.75
N PHE A 65 -0.42 35.48 5.58
CA PHE A 65 0.92 35.98 5.91
C PHE A 65 1.44 36.94 4.83
N ASP A 66 1.08 36.71 3.57
CA ASP A 66 1.51 37.53 2.43
C ASP A 66 0.66 38.81 2.23
N LEU A 67 -0.47 38.96 2.94
CA LEU A 67 -1.39 40.12 2.90
C LEU A 67 -1.23 41.02 4.14
#